data_AF-A0A699JLL8-F1
#
_entry.id   AF-A0A699JLL8-F1
#
_cell.length_a   1.000
_cell.length_b   1.000
_cell.length_c   1.000
_cell.angle_alpha   90.00
_cell.angle_beta   90.00
_cell.angle_gamma   90.00
#
_symmetry.space_group_name_H-M   'P 1'
#
loop_
_entity.id
_entity.type
_entity.pdbx_description
1 polymer ?
#
loop_
_entity_poly.entity_id
_entity_poly.type
_entity_poly.pdbx_seq_one_letter_code
_entity_poly.pdbx_strand_id
1 'polypeptide(L)'
;MEPNNSWGYSRSNVPSSLISCRLSKSSSDGVDLLTGSRGNNLYTLFLQDMMASSPICLLYKASKTKSWLWHHRLSHMNFGSINHLARQGLVRGLPKLKFKKDHLCSACAMGKSTKKTHKPKSKDTNQEKLYRLHMDLCGPMRVESVNGKKYILVIVDDYSRFTWVKFLRSKDETLDFIIKFLKMIQVRLKVPVRRIRTDNGTEFVNQTLHDYYEEVGISHETSVACSPHQNGVVERRNRTLIEAARTMLIYAQVPLFLWAEAVATASFTQNRSIIRLRHRKTPYELLHSKLPDLSFFQVFGALLYPTNDSENLGKLQPKADIGIFIGYAPTKKAF
;
A
#
# COMPACT_ATOMS: atom_id res chain seq x y z
N MET A 1 56.00 24.82 11.51
CA MET A 1 56.35 24.65 10.08
C MET A 1 56.50 23.17 9.85
N GLU A 2 55.61 22.56 9.06
CA GLU A 2 55.93 21.29 8.39
C GLU A 2 57.08 21.52 7.40
N PRO A 3 57.77 20.45 6.99
CA PRO A 3 57.60 20.06 5.58
C PRO A 3 57.59 18.54 5.33
N ASN A 4 56.56 18.11 4.60
CA ASN A 4 56.56 17.36 3.32
C ASN A 4 57.43 16.10 3.06
N ASN A 5 56.73 15.16 2.37
CA ASN A 5 57.17 14.12 1.40
C ASN A 5 57.35 12.68 1.93
N SER A 6 57.00 11.58 1.23
CA SER A 6 55.92 11.17 0.31
C SER A 6 56.17 9.69 -0.11
N TRP A 7 55.10 8.99 -0.51
CA TRP A 7 55.01 7.74 -1.32
C TRP A 7 55.27 6.32 -0.74
N GLY A 8 54.24 5.48 -0.91
CA GLY A 8 54.29 4.00 -0.94
C GLY A 8 52.89 3.41 -1.21
N TYR A 9 52.65 2.91 -2.42
CA TYR A 9 51.36 2.48 -2.98
C TYR A 9 51.27 0.94 -3.03
N SER A 10 50.11 0.32 -2.77
CA SER A 10 49.70 -0.91 -3.48
C SER A 10 48.18 -1.05 -3.54
N ARG A 11 47.67 -1.00 -4.77
CA ARG A 11 46.31 -1.36 -5.19
C ARG A 11 46.11 -2.88 -5.21
N SER A 12 44.85 -3.26 -5.37
CA SER A 12 44.28 -4.55 -5.83
C SER A 12 43.74 -5.41 -4.67
N ASN A 13 42.52 -5.92 -4.64
CA ASN A 13 41.50 -6.16 -5.67
C ASN A 13 40.07 -6.07 -5.07
N VAL A 14 39.15 -5.49 -5.83
CA VAL A 14 37.67 -5.64 -5.69
C VAL A 14 37.34 -7.12 -6.05
N PRO A 15 36.31 -7.83 -5.51
CA PRO A 15 34.95 -7.34 -5.19
C PRO A 15 34.29 -7.91 -3.92
N SER A 16 33.62 -7.07 -3.14
CA SER A 16 32.45 -7.53 -2.38
C SER A 16 31.23 -6.71 -2.80
N SER A 17 30.46 -7.32 -3.68
CA SER A 17 29.17 -6.87 -4.19
C SER A 17 28.13 -6.85 -3.06
N LEU A 18 28.13 -5.81 -2.24
CA LEU A 18 26.89 -5.33 -1.63
C LEU A 18 26.36 -4.27 -2.57
N ILE A 19 25.34 -4.65 -3.34
CA ILE A 19 24.52 -3.73 -4.12
C ILE A 19 23.90 -2.73 -3.14
N SER A 20 24.64 -1.66 -2.87
CA SER A 20 24.15 -0.44 -2.25
C SER A 20 23.21 0.19 -3.26
N CYS A 21 21.92 -0.14 -3.18
CA CYS A 21 20.89 0.65 -3.84
C CYS A 21 20.84 2.02 -3.15
N ARG A 22 21.61 2.97 -3.68
CA ARG A 22 21.50 4.38 -3.32
C ARG A 22 20.23 4.89 -4.01
N LEU A 23 19.22 5.27 -3.22
CA LEU A 23 18.09 6.04 -3.72
C LEU A 23 18.54 7.50 -3.75
N SER A 24 18.68 8.09 -4.93
CA SER A 24 18.79 9.53 -5.11
C SER A 24 17.63 10.01 -5.96
N LYS A 25 17.03 11.14 -5.56
CA LYS A 25 16.08 11.88 -6.40
C LYS A 25 16.64 13.27 -6.58
N SER A 26 17.17 13.60 -7.76
CA SER A 26 17.64 14.95 -8.05
C SER A 26 16.45 15.88 -8.36
N SER A 27 16.53 17.13 -7.91
CA SER A 27 15.73 18.22 -8.50
C SER A 27 16.24 18.53 -9.92
N SER A 28 15.51 19.35 -10.69
CA SER A 28 15.97 19.87 -11.99
C SER A 28 17.33 20.60 -11.93
N ASP A 29 17.78 20.95 -10.72
CA ASP A 29 19.02 21.67 -10.45
C ASP A 29 20.14 20.75 -9.89
N GLY A 30 19.96 19.43 -9.95
CA GLY A 30 21.01 18.46 -9.58
C GLY A 30 21.21 18.24 -8.08
N VAL A 31 20.32 18.74 -7.23
CA VAL A 31 20.39 18.53 -5.77
C VAL A 31 19.70 17.22 -5.39
N ASP A 32 20.43 16.30 -4.75
CA ASP A 32 19.88 15.07 -4.18
C ASP A 32 18.87 15.40 -3.06
N LEU A 33 17.57 15.16 -3.31
CA LEU A 33 16.47 15.49 -2.40
C LEU A 33 16.34 14.51 -1.24
N LEU A 34 16.83 13.28 -1.39
CA LEU A 34 16.85 12.24 -0.37
C LEU A 34 17.96 11.26 -0.68
N THR A 35 18.73 10.88 0.34
CA THR A 35 19.66 9.76 0.31
C THR A 35 19.22 8.69 1.30
N GLY A 36 19.23 7.42 0.91
CA GLY A 36 18.87 6.31 1.80
C GLY A 36 19.71 5.08 1.55
N SER A 37 20.09 4.39 2.64
CA SER A 37 20.77 3.09 2.59
C SER A 37 19.77 1.98 2.91
N ARG A 38 19.97 0.80 2.29
CA ARG A 38 19.15 -0.39 2.53
C ARG A 38 19.89 -1.32 3.48
N GLY A 39 19.44 -1.39 4.74
CA GLY A 39 19.93 -2.33 5.76
C GLY A 39 18.77 -3.09 6.40
N ASN A 40 18.96 -4.38 6.70
CA ASN A 40 18.02 -5.22 7.45
C ASN A 40 16.53 -5.05 7.11
N ASN A 41 16.23 -5.05 5.81
CA ASN A 41 14.87 -5.06 5.26
C ASN A 41 14.05 -3.76 5.46
N LEU A 42 14.68 -2.70 5.96
CA LEU A 42 14.12 -1.37 6.11
C LEU A 42 14.75 -0.42 5.08
N TYR A 43 13.96 0.57 4.66
CA TYR A 43 14.50 1.73 3.97
C TYR A 43 14.79 2.78 5.04
N THR A 44 16.06 3.04 5.29
CA THR A 44 16.47 4.14 6.18
C THR A 44 16.50 5.41 5.33
N LEU A 45 15.54 6.30 5.56
CA LEU A 45 15.54 7.64 5.00
C LEU A 45 16.15 8.56 6.05
N PHE A 46 17.24 9.25 5.71
CA PHE A 46 17.82 10.23 6.62
C PHE A 46 16.86 11.41 6.76
N LEU A 47 16.32 11.60 7.98
CA LEU A 47 15.32 12.61 8.28
C LEU A 47 15.81 14.05 8.01
N GLN A 48 17.13 14.27 8.02
CA GLN A 48 17.74 15.59 7.78
C GLN A 48 17.27 16.21 6.45
N ASP A 49 17.15 15.42 5.38
CA ASP A 49 16.75 15.90 4.05
C ASP A 49 15.23 16.20 3.98
N MET A 50 14.40 15.44 4.71
CA MET A 50 12.97 15.70 4.83
C MET A 50 12.66 16.97 5.63
N MET A 51 13.43 17.26 6.68
CA MET A 51 13.21 18.43 7.54
C MET A 51 13.54 19.75 6.85
N ALA A 52 14.36 19.75 5.80
CA ALA A 52 14.71 20.96 5.05
C ALA A 52 13.59 21.46 4.11
N SER A 53 12.64 20.60 3.73
CA SER A 53 11.55 20.92 2.77
C SER A 53 10.18 21.08 3.41
N SER A 54 9.97 20.58 4.62
CA SER A 54 8.80 20.89 5.45
C SER A 54 9.12 20.55 6.91
N PRO A 55 9.18 21.53 7.82
CA PRO A 55 9.25 21.21 9.24
C PRO A 55 7.84 20.74 9.60
N ILE A 56 7.67 19.47 9.95
CA ILE A 56 6.77 18.92 10.99
C ILE A 56 6.89 17.40 10.89
N CYS A 57 7.89 16.84 11.57
CA CYS A 57 7.83 15.44 12.03
C CYS A 57 7.56 15.42 13.54
N LEU A 58 6.58 16.19 14.01
CA LEU A 58 6.21 16.20 15.43
C LEU A 58 4.74 16.58 15.59
N LEU A 59 3.84 15.65 15.30
CA LEU A 59 2.60 15.52 16.06
C LEU A 59 2.18 14.04 16.05
N TYR A 60 2.75 13.25 16.96
CA TYR A 60 1.90 12.33 17.71
C TYR A 60 0.93 13.25 18.48
N LYS A 61 -0.11 13.76 17.81
CA LYS A 61 -1.29 14.24 18.52
C LYS A 61 -1.84 12.98 19.14
N ALA A 62 -1.39 12.74 20.36
CA ALA A 62 -1.86 11.72 21.26
C ALA A 62 -3.37 11.85 21.29
N SER A 63 -4.06 11.09 20.45
CA SER A 63 -5.45 10.90 20.70
C SER A 63 -5.49 10.02 21.93
N LYS A 64 -5.79 10.65 23.06
CA LYS A 64 -5.65 10.10 24.41
C LYS A 64 -6.49 8.84 24.64
N THR A 65 -7.34 8.44 23.69
CA THR A 65 -8.21 7.26 23.83
C THR A 65 -7.84 6.15 22.83
N LYS A 66 -7.94 4.90 23.30
CA LYS A 66 -7.80 3.69 22.47
C LYS A 66 -8.67 3.74 21.21
N SER A 67 -9.80 4.46 21.23
CA SER A 67 -10.71 4.55 20.09
C SER A 67 -10.04 5.13 18.84
N TRP A 68 -9.34 6.23 19.01
CA TRP A 68 -8.70 6.95 17.91
C TRP A 68 -7.40 6.30 17.46
N LEU A 69 -6.64 5.71 18.38
CA LEU A 69 -5.48 4.92 18.01
C LEU A 69 -5.86 3.85 16.97
N TRP A 70 -6.97 3.13 17.20
CA TRP A 70 -7.47 2.14 16.26
C TRP A 70 -8.06 2.75 14.98
N HIS A 71 -8.69 3.92 15.06
CA HIS A 71 -9.09 4.67 13.87
C HIS A 71 -7.88 4.96 12.97
N HIS A 72 -6.75 5.42 13.53
CA HIS A 72 -5.52 5.71 12.79
C HIS A 72 -4.83 4.44 12.27
N ARG A 73 -4.73 3.38 13.08
CA ARG A 73 -4.18 2.07 12.68
C ARG A 73 -4.96 1.42 11.53
N LEU A 74 -6.26 1.66 11.45
CA LEU A 74 -7.15 1.11 10.42
C LEU A 74 -7.35 2.07 9.24
N SER A 75 -6.31 2.85 8.89
CA SER A 75 -6.34 3.78 7.76
C SER A 75 -7.56 4.70 7.78
N HIS A 76 -7.84 5.23 8.97
CA HIS A 76 -8.95 6.15 9.23
C HIS A 76 -10.34 5.56 8.94
N MET A 77 -10.54 4.27 9.20
CA MET A 77 -11.84 3.62 9.08
C MET A 77 -12.90 4.28 9.96
N ASN A 78 -14.16 4.30 9.50
CA ASN A 78 -15.24 4.88 10.28
C ASN A 78 -15.47 4.08 11.59
N PHE A 79 -15.82 4.79 12.68
CA PHE A 79 -16.00 4.17 14.00
C PHE A 79 -17.15 3.15 14.04
N GLY A 80 -18.18 3.29 13.21
CA GLY A 80 -19.28 2.32 13.10
C GLY A 80 -18.81 0.95 12.62
N SER A 81 -17.97 0.92 11.58
CA SER A 81 -17.33 -0.28 11.03
C SER A 81 -16.38 -0.91 12.04
N ILE A 82 -15.59 -0.11 12.77
CA ILE A 82 -14.70 -0.63 13.83
C ILE A 82 -15.52 -1.29 14.94
N ASN A 83 -16.61 -0.66 15.37
CA ASN A 83 -17.53 -1.25 16.34
C ASN A 83 -18.18 -2.53 15.81
N HIS A 84 -18.54 -2.58 14.53
CA HIS A 84 -19.12 -3.77 13.92
C HIS A 84 -18.11 -4.93 13.91
N LEU A 85 -16.84 -4.68 13.58
CA LEU A 85 -15.75 -5.67 13.67
C LEU A 85 -15.58 -6.20 15.10
N ALA A 86 -15.51 -5.30 16.08
CA ALA A 86 -15.25 -5.66 17.47
C ALA A 86 -16.40 -6.50 18.06
N ARG A 87 -17.65 -6.13 17.78
CA ARG A 87 -18.84 -6.85 18.27
C ARG A 87 -19.00 -8.23 17.67
N GLN A 88 -18.66 -8.40 16.40
CA GLN A 88 -18.83 -9.66 15.67
C GLN A 88 -17.63 -10.60 15.81
N GLY A 89 -16.54 -10.18 16.47
CA GLY A 89 -15.36 -11.04 16.68
C GLY A 89 -14.65 -11.44 15.38
N LEU A 90 -14.76 -10.64 14.31
CA LEU A 90 -14.25 -10.98 12.98
C LEU A 90 -12.73 -10.83 12.82
N VAL A 91 -12.05 -10.36 13.87
CA VAL A 91 -10.64 -9.97 13.88
C VAL A 91 -10.01 -10.33 15.23
N ARG A 92 -8.72 -10.69 15.21
CA ARG A 92 -7.90 -10.86 16.43
C ARG A 92 -7.13 -9.57 16.72
N GLY A 93 -6.80 -9.34 17.99
CA GLY A 93 -6.02 -8.18 18.43
C GLY A 93 -6.80 -6.86 18.57
N LEU A 94 -8.04 -6.76 18.07
CA LEU A 94 -8.89 -5.59 18.28
C LEU A 94 -9.56 -5.65 19.67
N PRO A 95 -9.42 -4.61 20.52
CA PRO A 95 -10.10 -4.58 21.82
C PRO A 95 -11.63 -4.60 21.67
N LYS A 96 -12.30 -5.39 22.52
CA LYS A 96 -13.77 -5.46 22.60
C LYS A 96 -14.33 -4.27 23.39
N LEU A 97 -14.14 -3.05 22.86
CA LEU A 97 -14.64 -1.82 23.45
C LEU A 97 -15.57 -1.07 22.49
N LYS A 98 -16.38 -0.15 23.03
CA LYS A 98 -17.21 0.76 22.23
C LYS A 98 -16.35 1.93 21.77
N PHE A 99 -16.00 1.94 20.49
CA PHE A 99 -15.23 3.00 19.85
C PHE A 99 -16.14 4.21 19.64
N LYS A 100 -15.82 5.34 20.27
CA LYS A 100 -16.62 6.59 20.16
C LYS A 100 -15.87 7.63 19.32
N LYS A 101 -16.63 8.31 18.46
CA LYS A 101 -16.20 9.53 17.79
C LYS A 101 -16.68 10.71 18.63
N ASP A 102 -15.82 11.20 19.50
CA ASP A 102 -16.06 12.36 20.38
C ASP A 102 -15.77 13.70 19.69
N HIS A 103 -14.95 13.71 18.63
CA HIS A 103 -14.67 14.92 17.84
C HIS A 103 -14.51 14.63 16.33
N LEU A 104 -14.39 15.69 15.53
CA LEU A 104 -14.14 15.61 14.09
C LEU A 104 -12.67 15.26 13.81
N CYS A 105 -12.44 14.28 12.93
CA CYS A 105 -11.12 14.04 12.37
C CYS A 105 -10.88 15.00 11.18
N SER A 106 -10.01 16.00 11.36
CA SER A 106 -9.67 16.96 10.29
C SER A 106 -9.14 16.25 9.04
N ALA A 107 -8.23 15.29 9.21
CA ALA A 107 -7.68 14.52 8.09
C ALA A 107 -8.77 13.78 7.31
N CYS A 108 -9.76 13.17 7.97
CA CYS A 108 -10.88 12.52 7.27
C CYS A 108 -11.75 13.54 6.53
N ALA A 109 -12.01 14.70 7.14
CA ALA A 109 -12.81 15.75 6.52
C ALA A 109 -12.14 16.25 5.22
N MET A 110 -10.82 16.47 5.26
CA MET A 110 -10.03 16.88 4.09
C MET A 110 -9.87 15.74 3.06
N GLY A 111 -9.68 14.51 3.52
CA GLY A 111 -9.34 13.37 2.68
C GLY A 111 -10.52 12.65 2.03
N LYS A 112 -11.70 12.66 2.68
CA LYS A 112 -12.89 11.85 2.32
C LYS A 112 -14.13 12.68 2.01
N SER A 113 -14.00 13.98 1.81
CA SER A 113 -15.13 14.81 1.38
C SER A 113 -15.55 14.41 -0.04
N THR A 114 -16.82 13.99 -0.21
CA THR A 114 -17.38 13.56 -1.49
C THR A 114 -18.77 14.16 -1.72
N LYS A 115 -19.12 14.46 -2.97
CA LYS A 115 -20.50 14.80 -3.37
C LYS A 115 -21.43 13.58 -3.15
N LYS A 116 -22.74 13.82 -2.95
CA LYS A 116 -23.75 12.76 -2.74
C LYS A 116 -23.68 11.72 -3.87
N THR A 117 -23.79 10.45 -3.51
CA THR A 117 -23.71 9.31 -4.45
C THR A 117 -25.10 8.73 -4.74
N HIS A 118 -25.26 8.16 -5.93
CA HIS A 118 -26.47 7.44 -6.33
C HIS A 118 -26.51 6.02 -5.76
N LYS A 119 -27.72 5.45 -5.63
CA LYS A 119 -27.92 4.08 -5.12
C LYS A 119 -27.30 3.04 -6.07
N PRO A 120 -26.47 2.10 -5.57
CA PRO A 120 -25.99 0.99 -6.40
C PRO A 120 -27.15 0.04 -6.74
N LYS A 121 -27.17 -0.47 -7.98
CA LYS A 121 -28.29 -1.29 -8.51
C LYS A 121 -27.94 -2.71 -8.96
N SER A 122 -26.73 -3.23 -8.78
CA SER A 122 -26.43 -4.62 -9.18
C SER A 122 -26.47 -5.60 -8.00
N LYS A 123 -27.23 -6.69 -8.15
CA LYS A 123 -27.11 -7.87 -7.29
C LYS A 123 -25.81 -8.58 -7.63
N ASP A 124 -25.00 -8.81 -6.61
CA ASP A 124 -23.80 -9.63 -6.69
C ASP A 124 -24.23 -11.11 -6.77
N THR A 125 -24.06 -11.75 -7.92
CA THR A 125 -24.50 -13.13 -8.17
C THR A 125 -23.42 -14.16 -7.88
N ASN A 126 -22.14 -13.76 -7.83
CA ASN A 126 -21.03 -14.70 -7.72
C ASN A 126 -20.87 -15.24 -6.29
N GLN A 127 -20.59 -16.54 -6.18
CA GLN A 127 -20.48 -17.26 -4.91
C GLN A 127 -19.08 -17.86 -4.64
N GLU A 128 -18.15 -17.77 -5.59
CA GLU A 128 -16.83 -18.39 -5.49
C GLU A 128 -15.69 -17.37 -5.61
N LYS A 129 -14.63 -17.56 -4.81
CA LYS A 129 -13.39 -16.78 -4.90
C LYS A 129 -12.71 -17.03 -6.25
N LEU A 130 -12.08 -16.00 -6.82
CA LEU A 130 -11.42 -16.03 -8.13
C LEU A 130 -12.34 -16.31 -9.33
N TYR A 131 -13.65 -16.46 -9.14
CA TYR A 131 -14.57 -16.66 -10.26
C TYR A 131 -14.54 -15.48 -11.24
N ARG A 132 -14.55 -14.25 -10.71
CA ARG A 132 -14.43 -13.02 -11.49
C ARG A 132 -13.49 -12.04 -10.81
N LEU A 133 -12.47 -11.60 -11.53
CA LEU A 133 -11.59 -10.50 -11.12
C LEU A 133 -11.94 -9.23 -11.88
N HIS A 134 -12.06 -8.10 -11.18
CA HIS A 134 -12.13 -6.78 -11.78
C HIS A 134 -10.74 -6.14 -11.76
N MET A 135 -10.27 -5.64 -12.89
CA MET A 135 -9.00 -4.91 -12.98
C MET A 135 -9.22 -3.50 -13.51
N ASP A 136 -8.40 -2.57 -13.02
CA ASP A 136 -8.38 -1.18 -13.46
C ASP A 136 -6.99 -0.58 -13.23
N LEU A 137 -6.57 0.31 -14.11
CA LEU A 137 -5.29 1.01 -14.02
C LEU A 137 -5.52 2.48 -13.68
N CYS A 138 -5.16 2.87 -12.46
CA CYS A 138 -5.28 4.25 -12.00
C CYS A 138 -3.97 5.01 -12.23
N GLY A 139 -4.01 6.11 -13.00
CA GLY A 139 -2.87 6.99 -13.22
C GLY A 139 -2.93 7.73 -14.57
N PRO A 140 -1.88 8.49 -14.93
CA PRO A 140 -0.65 8.70 -14.17
C PRO A 140 -0.87 9.61 -12.94
N MET A 141 -0.21 9.28 -11.82
CA MET A 141 -0.12 10.16 -10.66
C MET A 141 0.73 11.38 -11.00
N ARG A 142 0.29 12.56 -10.55
CA ARG A 142 1.01 13.83 -10.78
C ARG A 142 2.39 13.86 -10.12
N VAL A 143 2.56 13.13 -9.01
CA VAL A 143 3.81 13.01 -8.26
C VAL A 143 4.29 11.57 -8.37
N GLU A 144 5.54 11.37 -8.77
CA GLU A 144 6.15 10.04 -8.77
C GLU A 144 6.36 9.53 -7.34
N SER A 145 6.18 8.22 -7.14
CA SER A 145 6.51 7.59 -5.85
C SER A 145 8.02 7.65 -5.55
N VAL A 146 8.45 7.29 -4.34
CA VAL A 146 9.89 7.09 -3.99
C VAL A 146 10.64 6.26 -5.04
N ASN A 147 10.01 5.18 -5.53
CA ASN A 147 10.63 4.26 -6.51
C ASN A 147 10.33 4.62 -7.98
N GLY A 148 9.90 5.85 -8.27
CA GLY A 148 9.58 6.31 -9.63
C GLY A 148 8.39 5.58 -10.28
N LYS A 149 7.39 5.18 -9.49
CA LYS A 149 6.13 4.60 -9.98
C LYS A 149 5.12 5.73 -10.24
N LYS A 150 4.26 5.53 -11.24
CA LYS A 150 3.26 6.50 -11.72
C LYS A 150 1.85 5.93 -11.77
N TYR A 151 1.71 4.62 -11.87
CA TYR A 151 0.43 3.96 -12.06
C TYR A 151 0.16 2.94 -10.94
N ILE A 152 -1.13 2.68 -10.71
CA ILE A 152 -1.62 1.69 -9.76
C ILE A 152 -2.54 0.73 -10.51
N LEU A 153 -2.09 -0.49 -10.71
CA LEU A 153 -2.95 -1.57 -11.13
C LEU A 153 -3.67 -2.12 -9.90
N VAL A 154 -5.00 -2.08 -9.93
CA VAL A 154 -5.85 -2.58 -8.86
C VAL A 154 -6.65 -3.77 -9.37
N ILE A 155 -6.53 -4.90 -8.66
CA ILE A 155 -7.23 -6.15 -8.98
C ILE A 155 -8.15 -6.46 -7.80
N VAL A 156 -9.45 -6.66 -8.05
CA VAL A 156 -10.46 -6.93 -7.03
C VAL A 156 -11.16 -8.25 -7.34
N ASP A 157 -11.12 -9.18 -6.38
CA ASP A 157 -11.95 -10.39 -6.45
C ASP A 157 -13.41 -10.01 -6.21
N ASP A 158 -14.30 -10.38 -7.14
CA ASP A 158 -15.71 -9.97 -7.08
C ASP A 158 -16.45 -10.61 -5.91
N TYR A 159 -16.09 -11.85 -5.58
CA TYR A 159 -16.55 -12.52 -4.38
C TYR A 159 -15.93 -11.84 -3.15
N SER A 160 -14.75 -12.22 -2.68
CA SER A 160 -14.21 -11.75 -1.40
C SER A 160 -14.12 -10.23 -1.24
N ARG A 161 -14.11 -9.46 -2.35
CA ARG A 161 -13.73 -8.03 -2.41
C ARG A 161 -12.29 -7.82 -1.97
N PHE A 162 -11.50 -8.90 -1.92
CA PHE A 162 -10.08 -8.80 -1.64
C PHE A 162 -9.41 -8.04 -2.78
N THR A 163 -8.52 -7.13 -2.42
CA THR A 163 -7.87 -6.24 -3.39
C THR A 163 -6.38 -6.43 -3.39
N TRP A 164 -5.82 -6.69 -4.57
CA TRP A 164 -4.39 -6.63 -4.81
C TRP A 164 -4.08 -5.30 -5.51
N VAL A 165 -2.94 -4.70 -5.13
CA VAL A 165 -2.45 -3.47 -5.74
C VAL A 165 -1.02 -3.69 -6.21
N LYS A 166 -0.70 -3.17 -7.40
CA LYS A 166 0.64 -3.18 -7.95
C LYS A 166 0.97 -1.80 -8.50
N PHE A 167 2.16 -1.30 -8.17
CA PHE A 167 2.64 0.00 -8.63
C PHE A 167 3.57 -0.17 -9.83
N LEU A 168 3.31 0.58 -10.90
CA LEU A 168 3.99 0.47 -12.21
C LEU A 168 4.60 1.83 -12.61
N ARG A 169 5.73 1.83 -13.32
CA ARG A 169 6.37 3.06 -13.84
C ARG A 169 5.75 3.45 -15.19
N SER A 170 5.53 2.47 -16.06
CA SER A 170 4.80 2.63 -17.33
C SER A 170 3.58 1.69 -17.41
N LYS A 171 2.71 1.91 -18.39
CA LYS A 171 1.57 1.04 -18.67
C LYS A 171 2.00 -0.33 -19.20
N ASP A 172 3.11 -0.39 -19.93
CA ASP A 172 3.57 -1.62 -20.60
C ASP A 172 3.98 -2.73 -19.60
N GLU A 173 4.38 -2.36 -18.37
CA GLU A 173 4.63 -3.33 -17.29
C GLU A 173 3.37 -4.14 -16.89
N THR A 174 2.18 -3.69 -17.28
CA THR A 174 0.89 -4.28 -16.86
C THR A 174 0.73 -5.71 -17.37
N LEU A 175 1.04 -5.95 -18.64
CA LEU A 175 0.87 -7.24 -19.32
C LEU A 175 1.66 -8.35 -18.61
N ASP A 176 2.97 -8.16 -18.50
CA ASP A 176 3.87 -9.12 -17.85
C ASP A 176 3.47 -9.40 -16.41
N PHE A 177 3.03 -8.36 -15.70
CA PHE A 177 2.60 -8.50 -14.34
C PHE A 177 1.30 -9.30 -14.23
N ILE A 178 0.30 -9.06 -15.08
CA ILE A 178 -0.98 -9.77 -15.07
C ILE A 178 -0.75 -11.27 -15.28
N ILE A 179 0.03 -11.65 -16.30
CA ILE A 179 0.33 -13.06 -16.58
C ILE A 179 1.00 -13.71 -15.36
N LYS A 180 2.05 -13.09 -14.81
CA LYS A 180 2.76 -13.59 -13.61
C LYS A 180 1.83 -13.68 -12.39
N PHE A 181 0.98 -12.67 -12.20
CA PHE A 181 0.02 -12.61 -11.10
C PHE A 181 -1.01 -13.74 -11.18
N LEU A 182 -1.60 -13.97 -12.35
CA LEU A 182 -2.59 -15.01 -12.58
C LEU A 182 -2.00 -16.40 -12.35
N LYS A 183 -0.80 -16.68 -12.88
CA LYS A 183 -0.08 -17.94 -12.61
C LYS A 183 0.14 -18.13 -11.10
N MET A 184 0.68 -17.11 -10.44
CA MET A 184 0.98 -17.17 -9.00
C MET A 184 -0.27 -17.36 -8.13
N ILE A 185 -1.36 -16.62 -8.39
CA ILE A 185 -2.53 -16.62 -7.51
C ILE A 185 -3.32 -17.92 -7.61
N GLN A 186 -3.41 -18.50 -8.81
CA GLN A 186 -4.07 -19.79 -9.03
C GLN A 186 -3.34 -20.91 -8.28
N VAL A 187 -2.01 -20.95 -8.36
CA VAL A 187 -1.19 -21.90 -7.58
C VAL A 187 -1.35 -21.68 -6.08
N ARG A 188 -1.26 -20.41 -5.63
CA ARG A 188 -1.30 -20.07 -4.21
C ARG A 188 -2.64 -20.39 -3.54
N LEU A 189 -3.75 -20.18 -4.24
CA LEU A 189 -5.09 -20.40 -3.70
C LEU A 189 -5.70 -21.76 -4.11
N LYS A 190 -5.02 -22.51 -4.98
CA LYS A 190 -5.48 -23.80 -5.55
C LYS A 190 -6.88 -23.70 -6.18
N VAL A 191 -7.16 -22.57 -6.84
CA VAL A 191 -8.45 -22.31 -7.51
C VAL A 191 -8.15 -21.57 -8.82
N PRO A 192 -8.73 -21.98 -9.96
CA PRO A 192 -8.55 -21.29 -11.23
C PRO A 192 -9.29 -19.95 -11.24
N VAL A 193 -8.73 -18.97 -11.94
CA VAL A 193 -9.42 -17.75 -12.30
C VAL A 193 -10.29 -18.06 -13.50
N ARG A 194 -11.60 -17.80 -13.43
CA ARG A 194 -12.51 -18.13 -14.55
C ARG A 194 -12.77 -16.95 -15.47
N ARG A 195 -12.92 -15.75 -14.90
CA ARG A 195 -13.27 -14.55 -15.66
C ARG A 195 -12.47 -13.35 -15.21
N ILE A 196 -12.07 -12.52 -16.16
CA ILE A 196 -11.45 -11.22 -15.91
C ILE A 196 -12.33 -10.16 -16.54
N ARG A 197 -12.60 -9.10 -15.78
CA ARG A 197 -13.31 -7.93 -16.26
C ARG A 197 -12.42 -6.70 -16.19
N THR A 198 -12.25 -6.03 -17.31
CA THR A 198 -11.45 -4.79 -17.42
C THR A 198 -12.26 -3.72 -18.16
N ASP A 199 -11.74 -2.50 -18.18
CA ASP A 199 -12.18 -1.52 -19.18
C ASP A 199 -11.55 -1.83 -20.56
N ASN A 200 -11.83 -0.97 -21.54
CA ASN A 200 -11.26 -1.06 -22.89
C ASN A 200 -9.86 -0.40 -22.99
N GLY A 201 -9.11 -0.32 -21.89
CA GLY A 201 -7.73 0.17 -21.91
C GLY A 201 -6.84 -0.70 -22.81
N THR A 202 -5.94 -0.08 -23.57
CA THR A 202 -5.01 -0.78 -24.46
C THR A 202 -4.03 -1.67 -23.69
N GLU A 203 -3.78 -1.34 -22.41
CA GLU A 203 -3.03 -2.17 -21.47
C GLU A 203 -3.70 -3.54 -21.18
N PHE A 204 -5.02 -3.66 -21.37
CA PHE A 204 -5.79 -4.87 -21.12
C PHE A 204 -6.27 -5.54 -22.40
N VAL A 205 -6.45 -4.77 -23.48
CA VAL A 205 -6.89 -5.25 -24.80
C VAL A 205 -5.68 -5.32 -25.73
N ASN A 206 -4.98 -6.46 -25.73
CA ASN A 206 -3.89 -6.76 -26.65
C ASN A 206 -3.87 -8.25 -27.00
N GLN A 207 -3.28 -8.58 -28.15
CA GLN A 207 -3.27 -9.95 -28.68
C GLN A 207 -2.57 -10.94 -27.73
N THR A 208 -1.45 -10.55 -27.12
CA THR A 208 -0.71 -11.42 -26.20
C THR A 208 -1.52 -11.83 -24.97
N LEU A 209 -2.28 -10.92 -24.37
CA LEU A 209 -3.19 -11.25 -23.26
C LEU A 209 -4.35 -12.10 -23.73
N HIS A 210 -4.89 -11.83 -24.92
CA HIS A 210 -5.95 -12.63 -25.51
C HIS A 210 -5.50 -14.09 -25.70
N ASP A 211 -4.36 -14.30 -26.35
CA ASP A 211 -3.78 -15.63 -26.59
C ASP A 211 -3.51 -16.37 -25.27
N TYR A 212 -2.98 -15.66 -24.27
CA TYR A 212 -2.75 -16.22 -22.94
C TYR A 212 -4.05 -16.61 -22.21
N TYR A 213 -5.09 -15.78 -22.31
CA TYR A 213 -6.39 -16.08 -21.71
C TYR A 213 -7.05 -17.27 -22.38
N GLU A 214 -6.95 -17.40 -23.70
CA GLU A 214 -7.44 -18.56 -24.45
C GLU A 214 -6.69 -19.84 -24.07
N GLU A 215 -5.35 -19.79 -23.99
CA GLU A 215 -4.49 -20.92 -23.59
C GLU A 215 -4.87 -21.45 -22.20
N VAL A 216 -5.14 -20.56 -21.24
CA VAL A 216 -5.45 -20.92 -19.86
C VAL A 216 -6.96 -21.16 -19.62
N GLY A 217 -7.80 -20.82 -20.60
CA GLY A 217 -9.26 -20.94 -20.51
C GLY A 217 -9.94 -19.88 -19.63
N ILE A 218 -9.41 -18.67 -19.60
CA ILE A 218 -9.96 -17.52 -18.87
C ILE A 218 -10.84 -16.69 -19.81
N SER A 219 -12.09 -16.43 -19.43
CA SER A 219 -12.95 -15.53 -20.21
C SER A 219 -12.64 -14.06 -19.89
N HIS A 220 -12.28 -13.28 -20.90
CA HIS A 220 -12.10 -11.83 -20.78
C HIS A 220 -13.40 -11.09 -21.14
N GLU A 221 -13.92 -10.31 -20.20
CA GLU A 221 -15.11 -9.47 -20.36
C GLU A 221 -14.68 -7.99 -20.34
N THR A 222 -14.88 -7.26 -21.42
CA THR A 222 -14.63 -5.81 -21.41
C THR A 222 -15.91 -5.04 -21.06
N SER A 223 -15.77 -3.93 -20.33
CA SER A 223 -16.91 -3.07 -20.05
C SER A 223 -17.35 -2.34 -21.32
N VAL A 224 -18.66 -2.22 -21.54
CA VAL A 224 -19.20 -1.42 -22.64
C VAL A 224 -18.79 0.04 -22.45
N ALA A 225 -18.34 0.68 -23.54
CA ALA A 225 -18.03 2.12 -23.55
C ALA A 225 -19.22 2.91 -22.99
N CYS A 226 -18.95 3.93 -22.18
CA CYS A 226 -19.97 4.76 -21.50
C CYS A 226 -20.88 4.02 -20.49
N SER A 227 -20.53 2.79 -20.07
CA SER A 227 -21.23 2.04 -19.01
C SER A 227 -20.33 1.80 -17.77
N PRO A 228 -19.80 2.84 -17.11
CA PRO A 228 -18.85 2.71 -15.98
C PRO A 228 -19.40 1.86 -14.81
N HIS A 229 -20.72 1.66 -14.76
CA HIS A 229 -21.38 0.82 -13.76
C HIS A 229 -20.91 -0.64 -13.81
N GLN A 230 -20.50 -1.16 -14.98
CA GLN A 230 -20.06 -2.56 -15.15
C GLN A 230 -18.71 -2.83 -14.50
N ASN A 231 -17.81 -1.85 -14.46
CA ASN A 231 -16.54 -1.91 -13.73
C ASN A 231 -16.57 -1.14 -12.40
N GLY A 232 -17.75 -0.65 -12.00
CA GLY A 232 -17.92 0.17 -10.81
C GLY A 232 -17.46 -0.49 -9.49
N VAL A 233 -17.28 -1.81 -9.46
CA VAL A 233 -16.65 -2.52 -8.33
C VAL A 233 -15.24 -2.00 -8.06
N VAL A 234 -14.36 -2.07 -9.07
CA VAL A 234 -12.96 -1.68 -8.92
C VAL A 234 -12.83 -0.16 -8.89
N GLU A 235 -13.64 0.59 -9.63
CA GLU A 235 -13.65 2.05 -9.56
C GLU A 235 -13.98 2.56 -8.15
N ARG A 236 -15.02 2.01 -7.51
CA ARG A 236 -15.36 2.35 -6.11
C ARG A 236 -14.24 1.96 -5.16
N ARG A 237 -13.58 0.82 -5.43
CA ARG A 237 -12.45 0.36 -4.62
C ARG A 237 -11.26 1.31 -4.75
N ASN A 238 -10.94 1.75 -5.96
CA ASN A 238 -9.89 2.71 -6.26
C ASN A 238 -10.13 4.02 -5.53
N ARG A 239 -11.35 4.57 -5.63
CA ARG A 239 -11.73 5.76 -4.85
C ARG A 239 -11.51 5.58 -3.35
N THR A 240 -11.96 4.46 -2.79
CA THR A 240 -11.81 4.17 -1.35
C THR A 240 -10.33 4.07 -0.92
N LEU A 241 -9.48 3.47 -1.74
CA LEU A 241 -8.05 3.35 -1.48
C LEU A 241 -7.35 4.71 -1.53
N ILE A 242 -7.64 5.52 -2.55
CA ILE A 242 -7.05 6.85 -2.72
C ILE A 242 -7.50 7.81 -1.62
N GLU A 243 -8.78 7.80 -1.24
CA GLU A 243 -9.28 8.60 -0.12
C GLU A 243 -8.60 8.23 1.21
N ALA A 244 -8.42 6.93 1.47
CA ALA A 244 -7.72 6.46 2.66
C ALA A 244 -6.22 6.84 2.64
N ALA A 245 -5.54 6.64 1.51
CA ALA A 245 -4.14 7.02 1.34
C ALA A 245 -3.95 8.54 1.54
N ARG A 246 -4.76 9.36 0.87
CA ARG A 246 -4.78 10.82 1.05
C ARG A 246 -4.99 11.21 2.51
N THR A 247 -5.94 10.58 3.19
CA THR A 247 -6.21 10.84 4.61
C THR A 247 -4.98 10.52 5.48
N MET A 248 -4.31 9.39 5.23
CA MET A 248 -3.11 9.00 5.98
C MET A 248 -1.93 9.96 5.73
N LEU A 249 -1.71 10.38 4.48
CA LEU A 249 -0.67 11.35 4.14
C LEU A 249 -0.91 12.70 4.83
N ILE A 250 -2.15 13.21 4.80
CA ILE A 250 -2.54 14.45 5.48
C ILE A 250 -2.36 14.33 6.99
N TYR A 251 -2.80 13.21 7.58
CA TYR A 251 -2.68 12.99 9.02
C TYR A 251 -1.23 12.92 9.48
N ALA A 252 -0.40 12.16 8.77
CA ALA A 252 1.01 11.98 9.07
C ALA A 252 1.88 13.20 8.69
N GLN A 253 1.34 14.14 7.91
CA GLN A 253 2.06 15.31 7.36
C GLN A 253 3.32 14.90 6.60
N VAL A 254 3.24 13.79 5.85
CA VAL A 254 4.36 13.28 5.06
C VAL A 254 4.24 13.65 3.57
N PRO A 255 5.35 13.71 2.84
CA PRO A 255 5.34 14.11 1.43
C PRO A 255 4.51 13.20 0.53
N LEU A 256 3.95 13.79 -0.54
CA LEU A 256 3.10 13.07 -1.50
C LEU A 256 3.83 11.95 -2.25
N PHE A 257 5.15 11.96 -2.38
CA PHE A 257 5.89 10.88 -3.04
C PHE A 257 5.79 9.53 -2.29
N LEU A 258 5.25 9.52 -1.06
CA LEU A 258 4.92 8.30 -0.31
C LEU A 258 3.53 7.75 -0.61
N TRP A 259 2.88 8.23 -1.69
CA TRP A 259 1.52 7.81 -2.02
C TRP A 259 1.41 6.31 -2.29
N ALA A 260 2.44 5.66 -2.85
CA ALA A 260 2.41 4.24 -3.16
C ALA A 260 2.38 3.41 -1.87
N GLU A 261 3.23 3.77 -0.92
CA GLU A 261 3.32 3.20 0.42
C GLU A 261 2.00 3.41 1.21
N ALA A 262 1.41 4.59 1.10
CA ALA A 262 0.10 4.89 1.69
C ALA A 262 -1.03 4.05 1.07
N VAL A 263 -1.08 3.90 -0.27
CA VAL A 263 -2.08 3.06 -0.94
C VAL A 263 -1.89 1.58 -0.60
N ALA A 264 -0.65 1.10 -0.55
CA ALA A 264 -0.33 -0.27 -0.15
C ALA A 264 -0.83 -0.55 1.28
N THR A 265 -0.55 0.37 2.20
CA THR A 265 -1.00 0.30 3.59
C THR A 265 -2.52 0.30 3.67
N ALA A 266 -3.21 1.18 2.94
CA ALA A 266 -4.67 1.22 2.89
C ALA A 266 -5.26 -0.10 2.37
N SER A 267 -4.70 -0.67 1.31
CA SER A 267 -5.15 -1.96 0.79
C SER A 267 -4.96 -3.09 1.81
N PHE A 268 -3.79 -3.13 2.44
CA PHE A 268 -3.44 -4.14 3.44
C PHE A 268 -4.36 -4.12 4.66
N THR A 269 -4.60 -2.94 5.24
CA THR A 269 -5.44 -2.77 6.42
C THR A 269 -6.90 -3.03 6.09
N GLN A 270 -7.40 -2.50 4.97
CA GLN A 270 -8.80 -2.62 4.57
C GLN A 270 -9.18 -4.05 4.19
N ASN A 271 -8.31 -4.82 3.53
CA ASN A 271 -8.59 -6.23 3.24
C ASN A 271 -8.82 -7.06 4.52
N ARG A 272 -8.27 -6.62 5.66
CA ARG A 272 -8.38 -7.28 6.96
C ARG A 272 -9.43 -6.69 7.90
N SER A 273 -10.06 -5.57 7.53
CA SER A 273 -10.95 -4.83 8.43
C SER A 273 -12.26 -4.36 7.79
N ILE A 274 -12.36 -4.27 6.47
CA ILE A 274 -13.67 -4.01 5.85
C ILE A 274 -14.51 -5.27 5.95
N ILE A 275 -15.80 -5.11 6.24
CA ILE A 275 -16.75 -6.21 6.33
C ILE A 275 -17.54 -6.27 5.02
N ARG A 276 -17.50 -7.42 4.35
CA ARG A 276 -18.42 -7.70 3.24
C ARG A 276 -19.77 -8.09 3.84
N LEU A 277 -20.70 -7.12 3.87
CA LEU A 277 -22.00 -7.26 4.53
C LEU A 277 -22.78 -8.53 4.14
N ARG A 278 -22.71 -8.94 2.87
CA ARG A 278 -23.38 -10.16 2.35
C ARG A 278 -22.98 -11.42 3.11
N HIS A 279 -21.70 -11.56 3.47
CA HIS A 279 -21.17 -12.75 4.14
C HIS A 279 -20.84 -12.51 5.61
N ARG A 280 -20.92 -11.25 6.08
CA ARG A 280 -20.51 -10.83 7.43
C ARG A 280 -19.07 -11.24 7.78
N LYS A 281 -18.19 -11.24 6.78
CA LYS A 281 -16.77 -11.64 6.90
C LYS A 281 -15.86 -10.59 6.30
N THR A 282 -14.59 -10.60 6.69
CA THR A 282 -13.57 -9.76 6.05
C THR A 282 -13.14 -10.35 4.70
N PRO A 283 -12.69 -9.53 3.74
CA PRO A 283 -12.09 -10.03 2.50
C PRO A 283 -10.97 -11.04 2.75
N TYR A 284 -10.13 -10.78 3.75
CA TYR A 284 -9.05 -11.69 4.15
C TYR A 284 -9.58 -13.05 4.59
N GLU A 285 -10.62 -13.09 5.42
CA GLU A 285 -11.25 -14.33 5.85
C GLU A 285 -11.91 -15.07 4.68
N LEU A 286 -12.60 -14.37 3.78
CA LEU A 286 -13.23 -15.00 2.61
C LEU A 286 -12.21 -15.62 1.66
N LEU A 287 -11.05 -14.98 1.48
CA LEU A 287 -10.01 -15.47 0.58
C LEU A 287 -9.18 -16.60 1.19
N HIS A 288 -8.80 -16.48 2.46
CA HIS A 288 -7.86 -17.37 3.14
C HIS A 288 -8.49 -18.32 4.15
N SER A 289 -9.79 -18.23 4.40
CA SER A 289 -10.51 -19.01 5.42
C SER A 289 -9.90 -18.89 6.82
N LYS A 290 -9.30 -17.73 7.13
CA LYS A 290 -8.60 -17.47 8.39
C LYS A 290 -8.93 -16.07 8.91
N LEU A 291 -9.17 -15.96 10.23
CA LEU A 291 -9.36 -14.67 10.86
C LEU A 291 -8.08 -13.82 10.81
N PRO A 292 -8.16 -12.58 10.30
CA PRO A 292 -7.03 -11.67 10.32
C PRO A 292 -6.65 -11.29 11.75
N ASP A 293 -5.35 -11.14 11.98
CA ASP A 293 -4.83 -10.53 13.19
C ASP A 293 -4.49 -9.07 12.91
N LEU A 294 -4.94 -8.18 13.79
CA LEU A 294 -4.72 -6.73 13.71
C LEU A 294 -3.81 -6.21 14.84
N SER A 295 -3.37 -7.08 15.75
CA SER A 295 -2.56 -6.72 16.93
C SER A 295 -1.31 -5.90 16.57
N PHE A 296 -0.69 -6.25 15.45
CA PHE A 296 0.54 -5.66 14.94
C PHE A 296 0.33 -4.37 14.13
N PHE A 297 -0.91 -3.90 13.95
CA PHE A 297 -1.15 -2.74 13.11
C PHE A 297 -0.54 -1.49 13.73
N GLN A 298 0.24 -0.76 12.92
CA GLN A 298 0.82 0.52 13.28
C GLN A 298 0.15 1.67 12.54
N VAL A 299 0.23 2.85 13.14
CA VAL A 299 -0.27 4.09 12.52
C VAL A 299 0.70 4.49 11.42
N PHE A 300 0.18 4.74 10.22
CA PHE A 300 0.98 5.28 9.12
C PHE A 300 1.58 6.64 9.53
N GLY A 301 2.89 6.79 9.37
CA GLY A 301 3.66 7.95 9.83
C GLY A 301 4.09 7.91 11.31
N ALA A 302 3.84 6.81 12.03
CA ALA A 302 4.33 6.68 13.41
C ALA A 302 5.86 6.63 13.47
N LEU A 303 6.45 7.27 14.48
CA LEU A 303 7.89 7.19 14.73
C LEU A 303 8.28 5.75 15.11
N LEU A 304 9.41 5.31 14.57
CA LEU A 304 10.05 4.04 14.85
C LEU A 304 11.52 4.30 15.20
N TYR A 305 12.05 3.45 16.08
CA TYR A 305 13.45 3.51 16.51
C TYR A 305 14.13 2.18 16.20
N PRO A 306 14.40 1.86 14.92
CA PRO A 306 15.13 0.65 14.57
C PRO A 306 16.53 0.67 15.19
N THR A 307 16.96 -0.47 15.74
CA THR A 307 18.33 -0.63 16.22
C THR A 307 19.31 -0.34 15.10
N ASN A 308 20.30 0.48 15.40
CA ASN A 308 21.39 0.78 14.49
C ASN A 308 22.39 -0.38 14.59
N ASP A 309 22.46 -1.21 13.55
CA ASP A 309 23.32 -2.39 13.50
C ASP A 309 24.72 -2.08 12.93
N SER A 310 25.14 -0.80 12.91
CA SER A 310 26.47 -0.46 12.44
C SER A 310 27.54 -0.98 13.39
N GLU A 311 28.55 -1.66 12.84
CA GLU A 311 29.63 -2.31 13.60
C GLU A 311 30.52 -1.31 14.39
N ASN A 312 30.37 0.01 14.14
CA ASN A 312 31.18 1.08 14.70
C ASN A 312 30.37 2.12 15.50
N LEU A 313 29.40 1.69 16.33
CA LEU A 313 28.74 2.61 17.26
C LEU A 313 29.69 2.97 18.41
N GLY A 314 30.14 4.23 18.44
CA GLY A 314 30.89 4.76 19.58
C GLY A 314 30.07 4.67 20.88
N LYS A 315 30.73 4.57 22.05
CA LYS A 315 30.08 4.32 23.36
C LYS A 315 28.93 5.28 23.72
N LEU A 316 28.93 6.50 23.17
CA LEU A 316 27.95 7.56 23.43
C LEU A 316 27.02 7.85 22.23
N GLN A 317 27.16 7.14 21.12
CA GLN A 317 26.29 7.35 19.95
C GLN A 317 24.92 6.70 20.15
N PRO A 318 23.85 7.26 19.55
CA PRO A 318 22.53 6.65 19.56
C PRO A 318 22.58 5.22 19.01
N LYS A 319 22.01 4.27 19.77
CA LYS A 319 21.91 2.85 19.37
C LYS A 319 20.76 2.57 18.41
N ALA A 320 19.99 3.60 18.05
CA ALA A 320 18.84 3.48 17.18
C ALA A 320 18.74 4.70 16.27
N ASP A 321 18.36 4.47 15.03
CA ASP A 321 18.03 5.53 14.10
C ASP A 321 16.58 5.97 14.30
N ILE A 322 16.23 7.16 13.82
CA ILE A 322 14.84 7.64 13.81
C ILE A 322 14.25 7.34 12.43
N GLY A 323 13.14 6.62 12.40
CA GLY A 323 12.39 6.33 11.19
C GLY A 323 10.89 6.61 11.34
N ILE A 324 10.16 6.53 10.24
CA ILE A 324 8.70 6.59 10.22
C ILE A 324 8.10 5.32 9.61
N PHE A 325 6.99 4.85 10.16
CA PHE A 325 6.27 3.69 9.65
C PHE A 325 5.52 4.06 8.36
N ILE A 326 5.98 3.51 7.23
CA ILE A 326 5.39 3.76 5.90
C ILE A 326 4.61 2.56 5.34
N GLY A 327 4.51 1.44 6.05
CA GLY A 327 3.64 0.34 5.63
C GLY A 327 4.17 -1.06 5.89
N TYR A 328 3.49 -2.05 5.30
CA TYR A 328 3.74 -3.47 5.54
C TYR A 328 4.42 -4.12 4.33
N ALA A 329 5.53 -4.84 4.58
CA ALA A 329 6.21 -5.60 3.54
C ALA A 329 5.41 -6.87 3.15
N PRO A 330 5.25 -7.18 1.86
CA PRO A 330 4.47 -8.34 1.41
C PRO A 330 5.14 -9.71 1.64
N THR A 331 6.48 -9.74 1.73
CA THR A 331 7.28 -10.98 1.77
C THR A 331 8.07 -11.20 3.06
N LYS A 332 8.08 -10.22 3.98
CA LYS A 332 8.89 -10.29 5.20
C LYS A 332 7.99 -10.16 6.43
N LYS A 333 8.17 -11.09 7.37
CA LYS A 333 7.65 -10.96 8.74
C LYS A 333 8.66 -10.14 9.54
N ALA A 334 8.80 -8.86 9.23
CA ALA A 334 9.50 -7.93 10.10
C ALA A 334 8.40 -7.11 10.79
N PHE A 335 8.23 -7.38 12.08
CA PHE A 335 7.70 -6.40 13.02
C PHE A 335 8.87 -5.88 13.81
#